data_AF-A0A351WIN9-F1
#
_entry.id   AF-A0A351WIN9-F1
#
_cell.length_a   1.000
_cell.length_b   1.000
_cell.length_c   1.000
_cell.angle_alpha   90.00
_cell.angle_beta   90.00
_cell.angle_gamma   90.00
#
_symmetry.space_group_name_H-M   'P 1'
#
loop_
_entity.id
_entity.type
_entity.pdbx_description
1 polymer ?
#
loop_
_entity_poly.entity_id
_entity_poly.type
_entity_poly.pdbx_seq_one_letter_code
_entity_poly.pdbx_strand_id
1 'polypeptide(L)'
;MKTSNKQGFTPIGMNEYIEKHLENNHGTKRTEIEDGLKTALRAYKAGMKCACGNPIWVIGSALAGNACFTCITGEAHPDCDFEIDEAM
;
A
#
# COMPACT_ATOMS: atom_id res chain seq x y z
N MET A 1 25.51 13.57 11.23
CA MET A 1 24.50 12.53 10.97
C MET A 1 23.23 13.21 10.49
N LYS A 2 22.75 12.93 9.28
CA LYS A 2 21.45 13.45 8.83
C LYS A 2 20.37 12.54 9.40
N THR A 3 19.76 12.95 10.51
CA THR A 3 18.52 12.34 11.01
C THR A 3 17.41 12.68 10.02
N SER A 4 17.14 11.79 9.07
CA SER A 4 15.93 11.92 8.27
C SER A 4 14.80 11.28 9.07
N ASN A 5 14.09 12.10 9.84
CA ASN A 5 12.80 11.75 10.45
C ASN A 5 11.77 11.56 9.33
N LYS A 6 11.85 10.46 8.59
CA LYS A 6 10.78 10.13 7.65
C LYS A 6 9.67 9.45 8.46
N GLN A 7 8.69 10.25 8.88
CA GLN A 7 7.46 9.76 9.51
C GLN A 7 6.46 9.49 8.38
N GLY A 8 6.01 8.24 8.27
CA GLY A 8 5.00 7.82 7.31
C GLY A 8 5.52 7.07 6.09
N PHE A 9 4.59 6.70 5.22
CA PHE A 9 4.86 5.94 4.00
C PHE A 9 5.85 6.64 3.07
N THR A 10 6.58 5.83 2.33
CA THR A 10 7.34 6.27 1.15
C THR A 10 6.41 6.22 -0.08
N PRO A 11 6.13 7.37 -0.73
CA PRO A 11 5.32 7.37 -1.94
C PRO A 11 6.04 6.63 -3.07
N ILE A 12 5.29 5.88 -3.86
CA ILE A 12 5.76 5.18 -5.06
C ILE A 12 4.68 5.19 -6.15
N GLY A 13 5.10 5.27 -7.42
CA GLY A 13 4.15 5.13 -8.52
C GLY A 13 3.67 3.68 -8.68
N MET A 14 2.42 3.48 -9.13
CA MET A 14 1.82 2.14 -9.27
C MET A 14 2.68 1.19 -10.11
N ASN A 15 3.13 1.61 -11.29
CA ASN A 15 3.96 0.78 -12.17
C ASN A 15 5.30 0.44 -11.51
N GLU A 16 5.92 1.40 -10.82
CA GLU A 16 7.20 1.16 -10.13
C GLU A 16 7.05 0.12 -9.01
N TYR A 17 5.96 0.20 -8.24
CA TYR A 17 5.66 -0.82 -7.23
C TYR A 17 5.42 -2.20 -7.85
N ILE A 18 4.68 -2.28 -8.97
CA ILE A 18 4.44 -3.54 -9.68
C ILE A 18 5.77 -4.19 -10.10
N GLU A 19 6.69 -3.44 -10.70
CA GLU A 19 8.01 -4.00 -11.07
C GLU A 19 8.74 -4.55 -9.84
N LYS A 20 8.85 -3.75 -8.77
CA LYS A 20 9.51 -4.17 -7.53
C LYS A 20 8.86 -5.40 -6.89
N HIS A 21 7.53 -5.50 -6.96
CA HIS A 21 6.79 -6.64 -6.43
C HIS A 21 7.13 -7.91 -7.23
N LEU A 22 7.13 -7.84 -8.57
CA LEU A 22 7.41 -8.96 -9.45
C LEU A 22 8.87 -9.44 -9.38
N GLU A 23 9.81 -8.53 -9.14
CA GLU A 23 11.23 -8.85 -8.91
C GLU A 23 11.44 -9.72 -7.66
N ASN A 24 10.62 -9.54 -6.62
CA ASN A 24 10.79 -10.24 -5.33
C ASN A 24 9.80 -11.40 -5.13
N ASN A 25 8.71 -11.47 -5.91
CA ASN A 25 7.66 -12.47 -5.76
C ASN A 25 7.51 -13.28 -7.05
N HIS A 26 8.44 -14.20 -7.26
CA HIS A 26 8.49 -15.05 -8.44
C HIS A 26 7.24 -15.95 -8.48
N GLY A 27 6.33 -15.68 -9.41
CA GLY A 27 5.09 -16.45 -9.58
C GLY A 27 3.82 -15.60 -9.52
N THR A 28 3.89 -14.37 -9.00
CA THR A 28 2.78 -13.42 -9.08
C THR A 28 2.54 -13.01 -10.53
N LYS A 29 1.30 -13.02 -11.00
CA LYS A 29 0.98 -12.48 -12.32
C LYS A 29 0.85 -10.96 -12.23
N ARG A 30 1.46 -10.24 -13.19
CA ARG A 30 1.34 -8.78 -13.30
C ARG A 30 -0.11 -8.30 -13.23
N THR A 31 -1.02 -8.98 -13.93
CA THR A 31 -2.43 -8.60 -13.97
C THR A 31 -3.11 -8.72 -12.59
N GLU A 32 -2.73 -9.72 -11.79
CA GLU A 32 -3.31 -9.92 -10.46
C GLU A 32 -2.94 -8.78 -9.52
N ILE A 33 -1.66 -8.36 -9.51
CA ILE A 33 -1.22 -7.23 -8.68
C ILE A 33 -1.77 -5.90 -9.19
N GLU A 34 -1.80 -5.69 -10.51
CA GLU A 34 -2.33 -4.47 -11.12
C GLU A 34 -3.83 -4.29 -10.83
N ASP A 35 -4.63 -5.35 -10.98
CA ASP A 35 -6.06 -5.31 -10.71
C ASP A 35 -6.35 -5.11 -9.22
N GLY A 36 -5.56 -5.73 -8.34
CA GLY A 36 -5.62 -5.52 -6.90
C GLY A 36 -5.37 -4.06 -6.52
N LEU A 37 -4.29 -3.47 -7.01
CA LEU A 37 -3.92 -2.07 -6.74
C LEU A 37 -4.97 -1.09 -7.28
N LYS A 38 -5.44 -1.28 -8.52
CA LYS A 38 -6.51 -0.45 -9.08
C LYS A 38 -7.80 -0.54 -8.28
N THR A 39 -8.13 -1.73 -7.79
CA THR A 39 -9.34 -1.95 -6.97
C THR A 39 -9.23 -1.28 -5.61
N ALA A 40 -8.10 -1.48 -4.92
CA ALA A 40 -7.83 -0.84 -3.64
C ALA A 40 -7.76 0.70 -3.76
N LEU A 41 -7.13 1.23 -4.80
CA LEU A 41 -7.06 2.68 -5.03
C LEU A 41 -8.45 3.29 -5.29
N ARG A 42 -9.31 2.60 -6.06
CA ARG A 42 -10.71 3.04 -6.23
C ARG A 42 -11.46 3.04 -4.91
N ALA A 43 -11.28 2.01 -4.07
CA ALA A 43 -11.92 1.95 -2.75
C ALA A 43 -11.43 3.09 -1.83
N TYR A 44 -10.13 3.37 -1.83
CA TYR A 44 -9.53 4.48 -1.10
C TYR A 44 -10.12 5.82 -1.56
N LYS A 45 -10.13 6.08 -2.87
CA LYS A 45 -10.71 7.31 -3.45
C LYS A 45 -12.21 7.46 -3.21
N ALA A 46 -12.92 6.35 -3.00
CA ALA A 46 -14.33 6.35 -2.60
C ALA A 46 -14.55 6.60 -1.09
N GLY A 47 -13.47 6.83 -0.32
CA GLY A 47 -13.54 7.08 1.11
C GLY A 47 -13.74 5.83 1.96
N MET A 48 -13.49 4.63 1.41
CA MET A 48 -13.54 3.40 2.19
C MET A 48 -12.51 3.43 3.31
N LYS A 49 -12.91 2.94 4.48
CA LYS A 49 -12.09 2.90 5.69
C LYS A 49 -11.95 1.47 6.18
N CYS A 50 -10.85 1.22 6.89
CA CYS A 50 -10.69 0.03 7.70
C CYS A 50 -11.80 -0.05 8.77
N ALA A 51 -12.10 -1.24 9.28
CA ALA A 51 -13.05 -1.43 10.37
C ALA A 51 -12.70 -0.62 11.63
N CYS A 52 -11.42 -0.31 11.85
CA CYS A 52 -10.97 0.55 12.96
C CYS A 52 -11.16 2.06 12.71
N GLY A 53 -11.64 2.46 11.53
CA GLY A 53 -11.91 3.85 11.15
C GLY A 53 -10.76 4.57 10.43
N ASN A 54 -9.57 3.97 10.37
CA ASN A 54 -8.44 4.54 9.64
C ASN A 54 -8.61 4.40 8.11
N PRO A 55 -7.99 5.27 7.31
CA PRO A 55 -7.88 5.07 5.86
C PRO A 55 -7.26 3.70 5.55
N ILE A 56 -7.71 3.07 4.47
CA ILE A 56 -7.08 1.83 4.00
C ILE A 56 -5.68 2.13 3.45
N TRP A 57 -4.75 1.19 3.62
CA TRP A 57 -3.42 1.22 2.99
C TRP A 57 -3.55 0.55 1.63
N VAL A 58 -3.41 1.28 0.52
CA VAL A 58 -3.75 0.79 -0.83
C VAL A 58 -2.89 -0.41 -1.21
N ILE A 59 -1.58 -0.32 -0.99
CA ILE A 59 -0.65 -1.42 -1.29
C ILE A 59 -0.98 -2.67 -0.48
N GLY A 60 -1.16 -2.54 0.84
CA GLY A 60 -1.55 -3.69 1.68
C GLY A 60 -2.92 -4.24 1.31
N SER A 61 -3.87 -3.36 1.00
CA SER A 61 -5.25 -3.73 0.67
C SER A 61 -5.38 -4.49 -0.65
N ALA A 62 -4.48 -4.25 -1.60
CA ALA A 62 -4.40 -5.02 -2.84
C ALA A 62 -4.12 -6.51 -2.61
N LEU A 63 -3.51 -6.87 -1.47
CA LEU A 63 -3.05 -8.23 -1.15
C LEU A 63 -3.83 -8.88 0.01
N ALA A 64 -4.22 -8.08 1.01
CA ALA A 64 -4.81 -8.56 2.27
C ALA A 64 -6.28 -8.16 2.45
N GLY A 65 -6.87 -7.45 1.47
CA GLY A 65 -8.21 -6.87 1.57
C GLY A 65 -8.23 -5.50 2.25
N ASN A 66 -9.32 -4.76 2.07
CA ASN A 66 -9.44 -3.32 2.42
C ASN A 66 -9.27 -3.03 3.92
N ALA A 67 -8.03 -2.84 4.36
CA ALA A 67 -7.65 -2.59 5.75
C ALA A 67 -6.50 -1.57 5.83
N CYS A 68 -6.33 -0.95 7.00
CA CYS A 68 -5.24 -0.01 7.25
C CYS A 68 -3.96 -0.76 7.58
N PHE A 69 -2.82 -0.05 7.50
CA PHE A 69 -1.50 -0.59 7.83
C PHE A 69 -1.46 -1.35 9.15
N THR A 70 -1.83 -0.69 10.26
CA THR A 70 -1.80 -1.31 11.60
C THR A 70 -2.66 -2.56 11.71
N CYS A 71 -3.80 -2.62 11.02
CA CYS A 71 -4.64 -3.82 11.05
C CYS A 71 -4.07 -4.96 10.19
N ILE A 72 -3.27 -4.66 9.16
CA ILE A 72 -2.62 -5.65 8.31
C ILE A 72 -1.34 -6.18 8.96
N THR A 73 -0.49 -5.29 9.48
CA THR A 73 0.85 -5.63 9.97
C THR A 73 0.94 -5.80 11.48
N GLY A 74 0.02 -5.18 12.24
CA GLY A 74 0.14 -5.03 13.69
C GLY A 74 1.07 -3.90 14.14
N GLU A 75 1.68 -3.18 13.19
CA GLU A 75 2.66 -2.14 13.48
C GLU A 75 2.03 -0.74 13.61
N ALA A 76 2.64 0.12 14.42
CA ALA A 76 2.10 1.45 14.71
C ALA A 76 2.45 2.50 13.64
N HIS A 77 3.59 2.35 12.97
CA HIS A 77 4.13 3.34 12.05
C HIS A 77 4.58 2.67 10.75
N PRO A 78 4.18 3.20 9.58
CA PRO A 78 4.57 2.64 8.29
C PRO A 78 5.92 3.17 7.81
N ASP A 79 6.82 3.47 8.74
CA ASP A 79 8.11 4.06 8.42
C ASP A 79 8.91 3.02 7.62
N CYS A 80 9.32 3.38 6.40
CA CYS A 80 9.94 2.51 5.38
C CYS A 80 9.00 1.64 4.52
N ASP A 81 7.69 1.65 4.76
CA ASP A 81 6.73 1.00 3.87
C ASP A 81 6.34 1.90 2.70
N PHE A 82 5.98 1.29 1.58
CA PHE A 82 5.50 2.02 0.42
C PHE A 82 4.00 2.32 0.53
N GLU A 83 3.58 3.42 -0.09
CA GLU A 83 2.18 3.66 -0.46
C GLU A 83 2.12 4.27 -1.86
N ILE A 84 1.02 4.01 -2.59
CA ILE A 84 0.79 4.62 -3.91
C ILE A 84 0.70 6.14 -3.76
N ASP A 85 1.46 6.88 -4.58
CA ASP A 85 1.49 8.34 -4.59
C ASP A 85 0.11 9.00 -4.71
N GLU A 86 -0.80 8.42 -5.48
CA GLU A 86 -2.19 8.86 -5.62
C GLU A 86 -3.05 8.67 -4.34
N ALA A 87 -2.53 8.01 -3.31
CA ALA A 87 -3.18 7.79 -2.03
C ALA A 87 -2.53 8.57 -0.86
N MET A 88 -1.56 9.45 -1.15
CA MET A 88 -0.83 10.27 -0.17
C MET A 88 -1.35 11.71 -0.07
#